data_AF-A0A1V5PTI7-F1
#
_entry.id   AF-A0A1V5PTI7-F1
#
_cell.length_a   1.000
_cell.length_b   1.000
_cell.length_c   1.000
_cell.angle_alpha   90.00
_cell.angle_beta   90.00
_cell.angle_gamma   90.00
#
_symmetry.space_group_name_H-M   'P 1'
#
loop_
_entity.id
_entity.type
_entity.pdbx_description
1 polymer ?
#
loop_
_entity_poly.entity_id
_entity_poly.type
_entity_poly.pdbx_seq_one_letter_code
_entity_poly.pdbx_strand_id
1 'polypeptide(L)'
;MAKQCVECGKEIKEETDSPYCAKCDEMLDKKFESIEDNIMIYKELMGNEITILNKFEKEDIVELYVRVHDKFKEEGAFTEEQAKVLNQMISSFGLTGSDVGKERIVEYKEGAHVKKIDKDKCPDCGKNIKEDFNLCPYCGYRLKL
;
A
#
# COMPACT_ATOMS: atom_id res chain seq x y z
N MET A 1 -26.74 -20.95 6.61
CA MET A 1 -26.49 -19.64 7.24
C MET A 1 -26.22 -18.67 6.10
N ALA A 2 -26.87 -17.50 6.08
CA ALA A 2 -26.62 -16.54 5.01
C ALA A 2 -25.24 -15.90 5.21
N LYS A 3 -24.40 -15.87 4.16
CA LYS A 3 -23.11 -15.17 4.20
C LYS A 3 -23.38 -13.67 4.27
N GLN A 4 -22.54 -12.93 5.00
CA GLN A 4 -22.59 -11.47 5.04
C GLN A 4 -21.34 -10.90 4.36
N CYS A 5 -21.52 -9.84 3.59
CA CYS A 5 -20.45 -9.12 2.93
C CYS A 5 -19.51 -8.51 3.97
N VAL A 6 -18.22 -8.83 3.88
CA VAL A 6 -17.20 -8.33 4.81
C VAL A 6 -17.05 -6.81 4.73
N GLU A 7 -17.32 -6.21 3.57
CA GLU A 7 -17.15 -4.76 3.38
C GLU A 7 -18.35 -3.92 3.85
N CYS A 8 -19.58 -4.40 3.66
CA CYS A 8 -20.78 -3.59 3.97
C CYS A 8 -21.77 -4.25 4.93
N GLY A 9 -21.53 -5.48 5.39
CA GLY A 9 -22.37 -6.22 6.33
C GLY A 9 -23.70 -6.73 5.76
N LYS A 10 -24.00 -6.43 4.49
CA LYS A 10 -25.23 -6.89 3.83
C LYS A 10 -25.20 -8.38 3.59
N GLU A 11 -26.37 -9.00 3.65
CA GLU A 11 -26.55 -10.40 3.28
C GLU A 11 -26.20 -10.64 1.80
N ILE A 12 -25.35 -11.63 1.56
CA ILE A 12 -25.00 -12.14 0.24
C ILE A 12 -26.06 -13.21 -0.10
N LYS A 13 -26.89 -12.89 -1.09
CA LYS A 13 -28.00 -13.76 -1.54
C LYS A 13 -27.62 -14.65 -2.74
N GLU A 14 -26.49 -14.34 -3.36
CA GLU A 14 -25.92 -15.04 -4.49
C GLU A 14 -25.02 -16.20 -4.02
N GLU A 15 -24.96 -17.29 -4.79
CA GLU A 15 -24.05 -18.39 -4.54
C GLU A 15 -22.68 -18.02 -5.10
N THR A 16 -21.81 -17.49 -4.23
CA THR A 16 -20.46 -17.04 -4.58
C THR A 16 -19.46 -17.45 -3.50
N ASP A 17 -18.23 -17.70 -3.94
CA ASP A 17 -17.07 -17.89 -3.07
C ASP A 17 -16.51 -16.56 -2.57
N SER A 18 -16.85 -15.45 -3.23
CA SER A 18 -16.44 -14.10 -2.83
C SER A 18 -16.91 -13.79 -1.40
N PRO A 19 -16.03 -13.17 -0.57
CA PRO A 19 -16.42 -12.66 0.75
C PRO A 19 -17.23 -11.36 0.68
N TYR A 20 -17.43 -10.79 -0.51
CA TYR A 20 -18.16 -9.54 -0.73
C TYR A 20 -19.44 -9.77 -1.54
N CYS A 21 -20.36 -8.80 -1.47
CA CYS A 21 -21.51 -8.78 -2.37
C CYS A 21 -21.11 -8.17 -3.72
N ALA A 22 -21.84 -8.49 -4.80
CA ALA A 22 -21.51 -8.03 -6.16
C ALA A 22 -21.20 -6.52 -6.27
N LYS A 23 -21.92 -5.68 -5.54
CA LYS A 23 -21.68 -4.22 -5.55
C LYS A 23 -20.37 -3.82 -4.88
N CYS A 24 -20.00 -4.50 -3.80
CA CYS A 24 -18.74 -4.23 -3.11
C CYS A 24 -17.56 -4.79 -3.89
N ASP A 25 -17.70 -5.97 -4.51
CA ASP A 25 -16.71 -6.51 -5.45
C ASP A 25 -16.43 -5.52 -6.57
N GLU A 26 -17.46 -5.11 -7.33
CA GLU A 26 -17.29 -4.17 -8.44
C GLU A 26 -16.63 -2.84 -8.01
N MET A 27 -16.93 -2.38 -6.78
CA MET A 27 -16.31 -1.18 -6.23
C MET A 27 -14.83 -1.42 -5.86
N LEU A 28 -14.50 -2.57 -5.29
CA LEU A 28 -13.14 -2.92 -4.93
C LEU A 28 -12.30 -3.10 -6.19
N ASP A 29 -12.80 -3.78 -7.21
CA ASP A 29 -12.13 -3.96 -8.51
C ASP A 29 -11.72 -2.62 -9.13
N LYS A 30 -12.67 -1.67 -9.19
CA LYS A 30 -12.38 -0.30 -9.68
C LYS A 30 -11.32 0.43 -8.86
N LYS A 31 -11.30 0.19 -7.54
CA LYS A 31 -10.26 0.78 -6.67
C LYS A 31 -8.91 0.12 -6.93
N PHE A 32 -8.87 -1.18 -7.19
CA PHE A 32 -7.65 -1.89 -7.54
C PHE A 32 -7.03 -1.31 -8.82
N GLU A 33 -7.83 -1.18 -9.88
CA GLU A 33 -7.40 -0.55 -11.14
C GLU A 33 -6.89 0.88 -10.91
N SER A 34 -7.62 1.67 -10.11
CA SER A 34 -7.21 3.05 -9.79
C SER A 34 -5.87 3.11 -9.02
N ILE A 35 -5.64 2.16 -8.11
CA ILE A 35 -4.40 2.08 -7.33
C ILE A 35 -3.24 1.69 -8.24
N GLU A 36 -3.44 0.74 -9.16
CA GLU A 36 -2.45 0.38 -10.17
C GLU A 36 -2.05 1.61 -10.98
N ASP A 37 -3.03 2.35 -11.53
CA ASP A 37 -2.76 3.58 -12.29
C ASP A 37 -2.00 4.62 -11.45
N ASN A 38 -2.41 4.82 -10.19
CA ASN A 38 -1.72 5.74 -9.28
C ASN A 38 -0.26 5.35 -9.06
N ILE A 39 0.03 4.06 -8.84
CA ILE A 39 1.40 3.58 -8.69
C ILE A 39 2.21 3.90 -9.95
N MET A 40 1.65 3.64 -11.14
CA MET A 40 2.35 3.89 -12.41
C MET A 40 2.60 5.38 -12.67
N ILE A 41 1.64 6.25 -12.32
CA ILE A 41 1.68 7.69 -12.59
C ILE A 41 2.54 8.43 -11.56
N TYR A 42 2.27 8.18 -10.27
CA TYR A 42 2.85 8.92 -9.16
C TYR A 42 4.09 8.26 -8.56
N LYS A 43 4.35 6.99 -8.89
CA LYS A 43 5.50 6.22 -8.36
C LYS A 43 5.54 6.22 -6.83
N GLU A 44 4.35 6.22 -6.24
CA GLU A 44 4.10 6.24 -4.80
C GLU A 44 2.94 5.30 -4.49
N LEU A 45 3.00 4.66 -3.31
CA LEU A 45 1.93 3.81 -2.80
C LEU A 45 1.52 4.32 -1.42
N MET A 46 0.28 4.79 -1.29
CA MET A 46 -0.20 5.38 -0.05
C MET A 46 -0.73 4.33 0.94
N GLY A 47 -0.72 4.64 2.24
CA GLY A 47 -1.17 3.71 3.28
C GLY A 47 -2.66 3.31 3.17
N ASN A 48 -3.52 4.21 2.70
CA ASN A 48 -4.93 3.90 2.43
C ASN A 48 -5.09 2.95 1.24
N GLU A 49 -4.22 3.02 0.24
CA GLU A 49 -4.22 2.12 -0.91
C GLU A 49 -3.73 0.73 -0.50
N ILE A 50 -2.70 0.64 0.35
CA ILE A 50 -2.27 -0.62 0.97
C ILE A 50 -3.43 -1.27 1.75
N THR A 51 -4.20 -0.46 2.48
CA THR A 51 -5.37 -0.96 3.22
C THR A 51 -6.44 -1.56 2.31
N ILE A 52 -6.60 -1.01 1.10
CA ILE A 52 -7.51 -1.56 0.09
C ILE A 52 -6.92 -2.83 -0.52
N LEU A 53 -5.65 -2.80 -0.92
CA LEU A 53 -4.95 -3.95 -1.51
C LEU A 53 -4.92 -5.17 -0.57
N ASN A 54 -4.84 -4.98 0.75
CA ASN A 54 -4.94 -6.06 1.73
C ASN A 54 -6.29 -6.81 1.73
N LYS A 55 -7.29 -6.32 0.98
CA LYS A 55 -8.59 -6.99 0.81
C LYS A 55 -8.60 -8.00 -0.34
N PHE A 56 -7.55 -8.02 -1.17
CA PHE A 56 -7.42 -8.90 -2.33
C PHE A 56 -6.62 -10.16 -1.99
N GLU A 57 -6.75 -11.17 -2.84
CA GLU A 57 -5.99 -12.41 -2.69
C GLU A 57 -4.50 -12.15 -2.96
N LYS A 58 -3.63 -12.99 -2.37
CA LYS A 58 -2.18 -12.79 -2.49
C LYS A 58 -1.75 -12.89 -3.96
N GLU A 59 -2.41 -13.77 -4.70
CA GLU A 59 -2.25 -14.01 -6.13
C GLU A 59 -2.44 -12.72 -6.94
N ASP A 60 -3.51 -11.95 -6.69
CA ASP A 60 -3.77 -10.67 -7.37
C ASP A 60 -2.66 -9.64 -7.07
N ILE A 61 -2.18 -9.61 -5.82
CA ILE A 61 -1.10 -8.72 -5.41
C ILE A 61 0.23 -9.10 -6.05
N VAL A 62 0.50 -10.39 -6.23
CA VAL A 62 1.67 -10.89 -6.97
C VAL A 62 1.59 -10.44 -8.42
N GLU A 63 0.44 -10.55 -9.07
CA GLU A 63 0.26 -10.10 -10.45
C GLU A 63 0.46 -8.59 -10.60
N LEU A 64 -0.11 -7.79 -9.69
CA LEU A 64 0.09 -6.35 -9.65
C LEU A 64 1.58 -6.01 -9.47
N TYR A 65 2.27 -6.67 -8.54
CA TYR A 65 3.69 -6.46 -8.30
C TYR A 65 4.53 -6.71 -9.55
N VAL A 66 4.32 -7.85 -10.21
CA VAL A 66 5.06 -8.22 -11.43
C VAL A 66 4.84 -7.16 -12.51
N ARG A 67 3.60 -6.74 -12.71
CA ARG A 67 3.24 -5.72 -13.71
C ARG A 67 3.88 -4.37 -13.42
N VAL A 68 3.85 -3.91 -12.16
CA VAL A 68 4.51 -2.67 -11.71
C VAL A 68 6.02 -2.75 -11.89
N HIS A 69 6.63 -3.84 -11.46
CA HIS A 69 8.06 -4.07 -11.61
C HIS A 69 8.47 -4.02 -13.09
N ASP A 70 7.77 -4.75 -13.95
CA ASP A 70 8.12 -4.85 -15.36
C ASP A 70 7.95 -3.49 -16.06
N LYS A 71 6.87 -2.76 -15.79
CA LYS A 71 6.67 -1.38 -16.28
C LYS A 71 7.78 -0.44 -15.84
N PHE A 72 8.15 -0.45 -14.56
CA PHE A 72 9.24 0.40 -14.07
C PHE A 72 10.59 0.02 -14.69
N LYS A 73 10.80 -1.26 -15.00
CA LYS A 73 12.02 -1.74 -15.65
C LYS A 73 12.10 -1.38 -17.13
N GLU A 74 10.96 -1.27 -17.82
CA GLU A 74 10.89 -0.75 -19.19
C GLU A 74 11.34 0.72 -19.29
N GLU A 75 11.16 1.51 -18.22
CA GLU A 75 11.67 2.89 -18.13
C GLU A 75 13.21 2.95 -17.95
N GLY A 76 13.86 1.82 -17.63
CA GLY A 76 15.31 1.70 -17.48
C GLY A 76 15.73 1.21 -16.09
N ALA A 77 16.75 1.86 -15.52
CA ALA A 77 17.17 1.57 -14.15
C ALA A 77 16.19 2.15 -13.14
N PHE A 78 15.86 1.39 -12.09
CA PHE A 78 14.93 1.84 -11.06
C PHE A 78 15.40 3.11 -10.37
N THR A 79 14.50 4.10 -10.27
CA THR A 79 14.69 5.26 -9.40
C THR A 79 14.51 4.89 -7.93
N GLU A 80 14.90 5.78 -7.02
CA GLU A 80 14.68 5.61 -5.58
C GLU A 80 13.19 5.41 -5.26
N GLU A 81 12.31 6.20 -5.88
CA GLU A 81 10.86 6.14 -5.69
C GLU A 81 10.28 4.80 -6.15
N GLN A 82 10.67 4.35 -7.34
CA GLN A 82 10.25 3.06 -7.89
C GLN A 82 10.73 1.90 -7.01
N ALA A 83 11.99 1.93 -6.59
CA ALA A 83 12.55 0.92 -5.70
C ALA A 83 11.82 0.91 -4.35
N LYS A 84 11.50 2.09 -3.79
CA LYS A 84 10.75 2.23 -2.55
C LYS A 84 9.36 1.61 -2.66
N VAL A 85 8.61 1.89 -3.73
CA VAL A 85 7.28 1.28 -3.96
C VAL A 85 7.38 -0.24 -4.01
N LEU A 86 8.31 -0.80 -4.79
CA LEU A 86 8.49 -2.25 -4.90
C LEU A 86 8.84 -2.89 -3.54
N ASN A 87 9.71 -2.23 -2.76
CA ASN A 87 10.04 -2.72 -1.42
C ASN A 87 8.87 -2.62 -0.45
N GLN A 88 8.09 -1.54 -0.54
CA GLN A 88 6.89 -1.37 0.26
C GLN A 88 5.86 -2.46 -0.04
N MET A 89 5.63 -2.80 -1.31
CA MET A 89 4.76 -3.91 -1.69
C MET A 89 5.27 -5.25 -1.14
N ILE A 90 6.56 -5.56 -1.29
CA ILE A 90 7.17 -6.77 -0.71
C ILE A 90 6.91 -6.83 0.80
N SER A 91 7.18 -5.75 1.52
CA SER A 91 7.08 -5.72 2.97
C SER A 91 5.63 -5.72 3.47
N SER A 92 4.72 -5.00 2.80
CA SER A 92 3.32 -4.88 3.23
C SER A 92 2.52 -6.15 2.97
N PHE A 93 2.82 -6.88 1.89
CA PHE A 93 2.06 -8.07 1.48
C PHE A 93 2.83 -9.37 1.70
N GLY A 94 4.02 -9.32 2.29
CA GLY A 94 4.84 -10.49 2.58
C GLY A 94 5.25 -11.26 1.32
N LEU A 95 5.50 -10.56 0.22
CA LEU A 95 5.93 -11.17 -1.03
C LEU A 95 7.37 -11.64 -0.91
N THR A 96 7.69 -12.76 -1.52
CA THR A 96 9.03 -13.35 -1.51
C THR A 96 9.50 -13.60 -2.93
N GLY A 97 10.80 -13.83 -3.11
CA GLY A 97 11.33 -14.21 -4.43
C GLY A 97 10.75 -15.52 -4.98
N SER A 98 10.10 -16.34 -4.14
CA SER A 98 9.34 -17.52 -4.60
C SER A 98 7.99 -17.14 -5.23
N ASP A 99 7.40 -16.03 -4.80
CA ASP A 99 6.11 -15.55 -5.30
C ASP A 99 6.28 -14.76 -6.62
N VAL A 100 7.25 -13.85 -6.67
CA VAL A 100 7.41 -12.88 -7.78
C VAL A 100 8.63 -13.16 -8.68
N GLY A 101 9.43 -14.16 -8.35
CA GLY A 101 10.73 -14.42 -8.97
C GLY A 101 11.86 -13.64 -8.29
N LYS A 102 12.97 -14.32 -8.00
CA LYS A 102 14.11 -13.75 -7.27
C LYS A 102 14.73 -12.56 -7.99
N GLU A 103 14.68 -12.56 -9.32
CA GLU A 103 15.18 -11.50 -10.20
C GLU A 103 14.36 -10.21 -10.14
N ARG A 104 13.12 -10.27 -9.62
CA ARG A 104 12.25 -9.10 -9.43
C ARG A 104 12.37 -8.47 -8.05
N ILE A 105 13.05 -9.13 -7.12
CA ILE A 105 13.29 -8.57 -5.79
C ILE A 105 14.32 -7.44 -5.90
N VAL A 106 13.83 -6.21 -5.74
CA VAL A 106 14.67 -5.01 -5.69
C VAL A 106 15.07 -4.78 -4.25
N GLU A 107 16.36 -4.84 -3.92
CA GLU A 107 16.83 -4.48 -2.58
C GLU A 107 16.94 -2.97 -2.45
N TYR A 108 16.00 -2.34 -1.75
CA TYR A 108 16.14 -0.95 -1.29
C TYR A 108 16.43 -0.95 0.21
N LYS A 109 17.66 -0.59 0.57
CA LYS A 109 18.02 -0.35 1.98
C LYS A 109 17.70 1.10 2.29
N GLU A 110 16.57 1.33 2.95
CA GLU A 110 16.25 2.62 3.55
C GLU A 110 17.34 2.95 4.59
N GLY A 111 18.37 3.71 4.18
CA GLY A 111 19.62 3.75 4.96
C GLY A 111 20.76 4.67 4.50
N ALA A 112 20.66 5.41 3.40
CA ALA A 112 21.52 6.60 3.18
C ALA A 112 20.91 7.89 3.74
N HIS A 113 19.71 7.81 4.34
CA HIS A 113 19.21 8.83 5.25
C HIS A 113 19.03 8.19 6.63
N VAL A 114 20.04 8.38 7.48
CA VAL A 114 19.77 8.53 8.92
C VAL A 114 18.62 9.51 9.01
N LYS A 115 17.44 9.05 9.46
CA LYS A 115 16.39 9.95 9.93
C LYS A 115 17.05 10.82 11.00
N LYS A 116 17.51 12.01 10.62
CA LYS A 116 17.36 13.14 11.52
C LYS A 116 15.87 13.12 11.82
N ILE A 117 15.54 12.89 13.08
CA ILE A 117 14.26 13.33 13.59
C ILE A 117 14.31 14.85 13.36
N ASP A 118 13.80 15.32 12.22
CA ASP A 118 13.44 16.71 12.06
C ASP A 118 12.35 16.90 13.12
N LYS A 119 12.77 17.43 14.27
CA LYS A 119 11.91 17.67 15.43
C LYS A 119 10.75 18.61 15.10
N ASP A 120 10.77 19.17 13.89
CA ASP A 120 9.76 20.02 13.31
C ASP A 120 8.63 19.27 12.59
N LYS A 121 8.53 17.93 12.60
CA LYS A 121 7.45 17.18 11.91
C LYS A 121 6.77 16.10 12.77
N CYS A 122 5.46 15.95 12.58
CA CYS A 122 4.68 14.88 13.19
C CYS A 122 5.07 13.52 12.60
N PRO A 123 5.39 12.51 13.41
CA PRO A 123 5.65 11.16 12.90
C PRO A 123 4.37 10.47 12.40
N ASP A 124 3.21 10.87 12.90
CA ASP A 124 1.91 10.27 12.59
C ASP A 124 1.23 10.87 11.36
N CYS A 125 1.10 12.19 11.29
CA CYS A 125 0.43 12.87 10.17
C CYS A 125 1.38 13.58 9.19
N GLY A 126 2.69 13.57 9.43
CA GLY A 126 3.70 14.18 8.55
C GLY A 126 3.73 15.71 8.50
N LYS A 127 2.83 16.41 9.21
CA LYS A 127 2.75 17.89 9.20
C LYS A 127 3.88 18.53 10.00
N ASN A 128 4.28 19.75 9.59
CA ASN A 128 5.24 20.53 10.35
C ASN A 128 4.65 20.96 11.71
N ILE A 129 5.33 20.64 12.80
CA ILE A 129 4.98 21.01 14.17
C ILE A 129 6.22 21.62 14.82
N LYS A 130 6.09 22.79 15.43
CA LYS A 130 7.22 23.40 16.16
C LYS A 130 7.60 22.54 17.37
N GLU A 131 8.89 22.49 17.72
CA GLU A 131 9.47 21.64 18.80
C GLU A 131 8.80 21.76 20.20
N ASP A 132 7.99 22.79 20.42
CA ASP A 132 7.39 23.10 21.72
C ASP A 132 6.09 22.35 22.04
N PHE A 133 5.46 21.71 21.04
CA PHE A 133 4.18 21.05 21.26
C PHE A 133 4.35 19.64 21.86
N ASN A 134 3.63 19.36 22.95
CA ASN A 134 3.53 18.01 23.52
C ASN A 134 2.55 17.12 22.73
N LEU A 135 1.64 17.73 21.98
CA LEU A 135 0.58 17.08 21.22
C LEU A 135 0.47 17.75 19.85
N CYS A 136 0.36 16.96 18.78
CA CYS A 136 0.14 17.47 17.45
C CYS A 136 -1.20 18.20 17.37
N PRO A 137 -1.25 19.48 16.96
CA PRO A 137 -2.49 20.23 16.83
C PRO A 137 -3.36 19.79 15.64
N TYR A 138 -2.82 18.96 14.74
CA TYR A 138 -3.52 18.53 13.53
C TYR A 138 -4.14 17.14 13.63
N CYS A 139 -3.50 16.20 14.34
CA CYS A 139 -4.00 14.82 14.47
C CYS A 139 -4.16 14.35 15.91
N GLY A 140 -3.67 15.10 16.90
CA GLY A 140 -3.74 14.70 18.31
C GLY A 140 -2.69 13.67 18.73
N TYR A 141 -1.67 13.40 17.91
CA TYR A 141 -0.57 12.50 18.28
C TYR A 141 0.32 13.09 19.40
N ARG A 142 0.70 12.31 20.41
CA ARG A 142 1.61 12.75 21.49
C ARG A 142 3.05 12.74 21.02
N LEU A 143 3.65 13.92 20.94
CA LEU A 143 5.04 14.13 20.46
C LEU A 143 6.08 13.95 21.56
N LYS A 144 5.69 14.15 22.83
CA LYS A 144 6.52 13.90 24.02
C LYS A 144 5.78 12.92 24.93
N LEU A 145 6.49 11.87 25.36
CA LEU A 145 6.04 10.90 26.38
C LEU A 145 6.42 11.41 27.77
#